data_AF-A0A178V4F7-F1
#
_entry.id   AF-A0A178V4F7-F1
#
_cell.length_a   1.000
_cell.length_b   1.000
_cell.length_c   1.000
_cell.angle_alpha   90.00
_cell.angle_beta   90.00
_cell.angle_gamma   90.00
#
_symmetry.space_group_name_H-M   'P 1'
#
loop_
_entity.id
_entity.type
_entity.pdbx_description
1 polymer ?
#
loop_
_entity_poly.entity_id
_entity_poly.type
_entity_poly.pdbx_seq_one_letter_code
_entity_poly.pdbx_strand_id
1 'polypeptide(L)'
;MTSIKSVDQDVLPFPHQQSSNSHHLSCAVDTRWLERTVQAFLSCVTTGNVKVQWNVCHALSNLFSNETVKLQDMDWAPSVFSILLLLLRDASNFKIRIQAASALAVPATPLAYGRSFPDVVKGVEHTLQSLHSDRETTAANFKYKRSLENQLTSTMLHLLSLVSSCHFEALSEFLIRKASFLEEWLRGLCVTLKEEDNVSGSSGTSTSGGKQKKELISRAIRSLARSLRAGHSSEMAQKLQELDSNVN
;
A
#
# COMPACT_ATOMS: atom_id res chain seq x y z
N MET A 1 -75.64 55.56 14.81
CA MET A 1 -75.36 55.41 16.26
C MET A 1 -74.59 54.11 16.45
N THR A 2 -73.36 54.21 16.98
CA THR A 2 -72.61 53.20 17.78
C THR A 2 -72.63 51.73 17.31
N SER A 3 -71.60 51.20 16.64
CA SER A 3 -70.32 50.67 17.18
C SER A 3 -70.48 49.57 18.25
N ILE A 4 -69.99 48.34 17.97
CA ILE A 4 -68.92 47.60 18.70
C ILE A 4 -68.79 46.14 18.18
N LYS A 5 -67.60 45.82 17.62
CA LYS A 5 -66.69 44.63 17.74
C LYS A 5 -67.27 43.19 17.67
N SER A 6 -66.80 42.35 16.71
CA SER A 6 -65.69 41.34 16.79
C SER A 6 -66.17 40.01 17.43
N VAL A 7 -65.87 38.77 17.01
CA VAL A 7 -64.81 38.10 16.22
C VAL A 7 -65.40 36.68 15.91
N ASP A 8 -65.45 36.21 14.66
CA ASP A 8 -64.47 35.36 13.92
C ASP A 8 -64.84 33.86 13.92
N GLN A 9 -65.18 33.34 12.73
CA GLN A 9 -64.73 32.02 12.24
C GLN A 9 -65.13 31.89 10.77
N ASP A 10 -64.23 32.33 9.88
CA ASP A 10 -64.31 32.09 8.45
C ASP A 10 -63.92 30.64 8.14
N VAL A 11 -64.87 29.91 7.58
CA VAL A 11 -64.71 28.59 6.96
C VAL A 11 -64.60 28.81 5.45
N LEU A 12 -63.44 28.57 4.84
CA LEU A 12 -63.30 28.41 3.39
C LEU A 12 -62.12 27.48 3.01
N PRO A 13 -62.11 26.90 1.78
CA PRO A 13 -61.77 25.49 1.55
C PRO A 13 -60.42 25.24 0.85
N PHE A 14 -59.99 23.95 0.87
CA PHE A 14 -58.91 23.35 0.07
C PHE A 14 -58.90 23.81 -1.40
N PRO A 15 -57.72 23.93 -2.08
CA PRO A 15 -57.02 22.73 -2.60
C PRO A 15 -55.48 22.83 -2.83
N HIS A 16 -54.93 21.69 -3.26
CA HIS A 16 -53.63 21.46 -3.90
C HIS A 16 -52.41 21.15 -3.01
N GLN A 17 -52.40 19.90 -2.54
CA GLN A 17 -51.19 19.19 -2.14
C GLN A 17 -50.41 18.80 -3.41
N GLN A 18 -49.47 19.64 -3.84
CA GLN A 18 -48.42 19.21 -4.77
C GLN A 18 -47.41 18.37 -3.99
N SER A 19 -47.53 17.06 -4.15
CA SER A 19 -46.48 16.10 -3.82
C SER A 19 -45.28 16.38 -4.72
N SER A 20 -44.36 17.22 -4.26
CA SER A 20 -43.00 17.26 -4.79
C SER A 20 -42.24 16.06 -4.23
N ASN A 21 -42.50 14.89 -4.79
CA ASN A 21 -41.60 13.74 -4.68
C ASN A 21 -40.33 14.05 -5.50
N SER A 22 -39.45 14.85 -4.91
CA SER A 22 -38.04 14.87 -5.30
C SER A 22 -37.43 13.58 -4.77
N HIS A 23 -37.66 12.48 -5.50
CA HIS A 23 -36.75 11.35 -5.44
C HIS A 23 -35.44 11.79 -6.09
N HIS A 24 -34.65 12.56 -5.36
CA HIS A 24 -33.21 12.58 -5.57
C HIS A 24 -32.71 11.19 -5.15
N LEU A 25 -32.90 10.23 -6.06
CA LEU A 25 -32.38 8.89 -5.95
C LEU A 25 -30.87 9.01 -6.16
N SER A 26 -30.18 9.44 -5.10
CA SER A 26 -28.76 9.19 -4.96
C SER A 26 -28.62 7.69 -5.06
N CYS A 27 -28.13 7.20 -6.19
CA CYS A 27 -27.66 5.84 -6.37
C CYS A 27 -26.43 5.66 -5.48
N ALA A 28 -26.64 5.69 -4.15
CA ALA A 28 -25.66 5.23 -3.20
C ALA A 28 -25.60 3.72 -3.42
N VAL A 29 -24.62 3.29 -4.22
CA VAL A 29 -24.28 1.88 -4.36
C VAL A 29 -24.18 1.33 -2.94
N ASP A 30 -25.05 0.38 -2.61
CA ASP A 30 -25.07 -0.24 -1.28
C ASP A 30 -23.72 -0.94 -1.07
N THR A 31 -22.79 -0.33 -0.36
CA THR A 31 -21.45 -0.89 -0.11
C THR A 31 -21.47 -1.95 1.00
N ARG A 32 -22.62 -2.21 1.64
CA ARG A 32 -22.73 -3.18 2.74
C ARG A 32 -22.42 -4.61 2.29
N TRP A 33 -22.67 -4.95 1.02
CA TRP A 33 -22.27 -6.26 0.51
C TRP A 33 -20.75 -6.41 0.48
N LEU A 34 -20.02 -5.36 0.09
CA LEU A 34 -18.57 -5.37 0.01
C LEU A 34 -17.96 -5.53 1.40
N GLU A 35 -18.46 -4.78 2.38
CA GLU A 35 -18.03 -4.94 3.77
C GLU A 35 -18.24 -6.38 4.27
N ARG A 36 -19.41 -6.97 4.05
CA ARG A 36 -19.68 -8.37 4.42
C ARG A 36 -18.74 -9.35 3.71
N THR A 37 -18.44 -9.12 2.43
CA THR A 37 -17.48 -9.93 1.68
C THR A 37 -16.08 -9.82 2.27
N VAL A 38 -15.63 -8.62 2.62
CA VAL A 38 -14.33 -8.42 3.27
C VAL A 38 -14.29 -9.10 4.64
N GLN A 39 -15.34 -8.99 5.45
CA GLN A 39 -15.41 -9.69 6.74
C GLN A 39 -15.33 -11.22 6.56
N ALA A 40 -16.01 -11.76 5.55
CA ALA A 40 -15.89 -13.18 5.20
C ALA A 40 -14.45 -13.55 4.81
N PHE A 41 -13.76 -12.70 4.03
CA PHE A 41 -12.34 -12.90 3.71
C PHE A 41 -11.46 -12.90 4.95
N LEU A 42 -11.64 -11.96 5.88
CA LEU A 42 -10.89 -11.89 7.14
C LEU A 42 -11.11 -13.13 8.01
N SER A 43 -12.34 -13.67 8.04
CA SER A 43 -12.64 -14.92 8.74
C SER A 43 -12.02 -16.14 8.05
N CYS A 44 -12.12 -16.24 6.72
CA CYS A 44 -11.59 -17.35 5.96
C CYS A 44 -10.06 -17.40 5.95
N VAL A 45 -9.38 -16.26 5.95
CA VAL A 45 -7.90 -16.23 5.93
C VAL A 45 -7.31 -16.59 7.29
N THR A 46 -8.03 -16.36 8.39
CA THR A 46 -7.59 -16.71 9.74
C THR A 46 -7.85 -18.19 10.08
N THR A 47 -8.92 -18.78 9.52
CA THR A 47 -9.36 -20.15 9.86
C THR A 47 -9.15 -21.18 8.74
N GLY A 48 -8.97 -20.71 7.50
CA GLY A 48 -8.88 -21.55 6.32
C GLY A 48 -7.51 -22.21 6.15
N ASN A 49 -7.49 -23.26 5.33
CA ASN A 49 -6.25 -23.91 4.94
C ASN A 49 -5.38 -23.01 4.03
N VAL A 50 -4.16 -23.45 3.74
CA VAL A 50 -3.17 -22.74 2.91
C VAL A 50 -3.74 -22.25 1.57
N LYS A 51 -4.61 -23.04 0.91
CA LYS A 51 -5.21 -22.65 -0.38
C LYS A 51 -6.24 -21.54 -0.20
N VAL A 52 -7.06 -21.61 0.84
CA VAL A 52 -8.02 -20.54 1.19
C VAL A 52 -7.26 -19.25 1.48
N GLN A 53 -6.21 -19.32 2.28
CA GLN A 53 -5.38 -18.16 2.60
C GLN A 53 -4.79 -17.51 1.35
N TRP A 54 -4.19 -18.31 0.47
CA TRP A 54 -3.65 -17.82 -0.79
C TRP A 54 -4.73 -17.18 -1.68
N ASN A 55 -5.90 -17.82 -1.80
CA ASN A 55 -7.04 -17.29 -2.57
C ASN A 55 -7.54 -15.96 -2.00
N VAL A 56 -7.60 -15.82 -0.67
CA VAL A 56 -8.01 -14.55 -0.04
C VAL A 56 -6.98 -13.46 -0.34
N CYS A 57 -5.67 -13.72 -0.20
CA CYS A 57 -4.65 -12.73 -0.57
C CYS A 57 -4.78 -12.30 -2.03
N HIS A 58 -5.08 -13.23 -2.94
CA HIS A 58 -5.33 -12.93 -4.34
C HIS A 58 -6.59 -12.07 -4.55
N ALA A 59 -7.71 -12.40 -3.88
CA ALA A 59 -8.94 -11.61 -3.95
C ALA A 59 -8.75 -10.18 -3.41
N LEU A 60 -8.02 -10.03 -2.31
CA LEU A 60 -7.69 -8.72 -1.73
C LEU A 60 -6.80 -7.90 -2.66
N SER A 61 -5.82 -8.53 -3.32
CA SER A 61 -5.01 -7.86 -4.36
C SER A 61 -5.88 -7.30 -5.48
N ASN A 62 -6.85 -8.07 -5.97
CA ASN A 62 -7.78 -7.62 -7.01
C ASN A 62 -8.72 -6.51 -6.51
N LEU A 63 -9.16 -6.59 -5.26
CA LEU A 63 -9.96 -5.54 -4.63
C LEU A 63 -9.20 -4.21 -4.58
N PHE A 64 -7.91 -4.26 -4.23
CA PHE A 64 -7.06 -3.06 -4.19
C PHE A 64 -6.79 -2.46 -5.57
N SER A 65 -6.78 -3.27 -6.63
CA SER A 65 -6.63 -2.79 -8.01
C SER A 65 -7.90 -2.11 -8.54
N ASN A 66 -9.02 -2.15 -7.81
CA ASN A 66 -10.26 -1.54 -8.24
C ASN A 66 -10.31 -0.05 -7.82
N GLU A 67 -10.05 0.83 -8.78
CA GLU A 67 -10.05 2.29 -8.58
C GLU A 67 -11.42 2.87 -8.18
N THR A 68 -12.52 2.13 -8.39
CA THR A 68 -13.84 2.58 -7.93
C THR A 68 -14.00 2.44 -6.42
N VAL A 69 -13.15 1.64 -5.77
CA VAL A 69 -13.14 1.44 -4.31
C VAL A 69 -12.10 2.36 -3.71
N LYS A 70 -12.56 3.46 -3.09
CA LYS A 70 -11.69 4.37 -2.34
C LYS A 70 -11.33 3.76 -0.99
N LEU A 71 -10.26 2.97 -0.95
CA LEU A 71 -9.81 2.26 0.25
C LEU A 71 -9.63 3.17 1.47
N GLN A 72 -9.23 4.42 1.28
CA GLN A 72 -9.07 5.38 2.37
C GLN A 72 -10.37 5.73 3.10
N ASP A 73 -11.50 5.58 2.42
CA ASP A 73 -12.82 5.89 2.96
C ASP A 73 -13.49 4.66 3.59
N MET A 74 -12.82 3.49 3.55
CA MET A 74 -13.38 2.22 4.03
C MET A 74 -12.86 1.89 5.44
N ASP A 75 -13.77 1.79 6.41
CA ASP A 75 -13.42 1.49 7.81
C ASP A 75 -12.75 0.12 8.00
N TRP A 76 -13.05 -0.84 7.11
CA TRP A 76 -12.47 -2.18 7.12
C TRP A 76 -11.07 -2.26 6.50
N ALA A 77 -10.62 -1.27 5.73
CA ALA A 77 -9.35 -1.33 4.99
C ALA A 77 -8.12 -1.52 5.91
N PRO A 78 -8.03 -0.86 7.08
CA PRO A 78 -6.93 -1.10 8.02
C PRO A 78 -6.82 -2.55 8.48
N SER A 79 -7.95 -3.22 8.76
CA SER A 79 -7.96 -4.64 9.13
C SER A 79 -7.43 -5.54 8.01
N VAL A 80 -7.69 -5.18 6.75
CA VAL A 80 -7.16 -5.89 5.58
C VAL A 80 -5.64 -5.72 5.47
N PHE A 81 -5.11 -4.50 5.65
CA PHE A 81 -3.66 -4.30 5.68
C PHE A 81 -3.00 -5.06 6.84
N SER A 82 -3.61 -5.04 8.03
CA SER A 82 -3.10 -5.78 9.20
C SER A 82 -3.04 -7.29 8.96
N ILE A 83 -4.07 -7.90 8.34
CA ILE A 83 -4.04 -9.35 8.07
C ILE A 83 -3.01 -9.71 6.99
N LEU A 84 -2.82 -8.88 5.97
CA LEU A 84 -1.78 -9.09 4.96
C LEU A 84 -0.37 -9.00 5.58
N LEU A 85 -0.14 -8.04 6.48
CA LEU A 85 1.10 -7.94 7.24
C LEU A 85 1.34 -9.15 8.14
N LEU A 86 0.29 -9.65 8.81
CA LEU A 86 0.36 -10.85 9.63
C LEU A 86 0.77 -12.07 8.78
N LEU A 87 0.15 -12.26 7.62
CA LEU A 87 0.46 -13.37 6.71
C LEU A 87 1.87 -13.25 6.14
N LEU A 88 2.31 -12.03 5.79
CA LEU A 88 3.67 -11.79 5.31
C LEU A 88 4.72 -12.20 6.34
N ARG A 89 4.46 -11.92 7.62
CA ARG A 89 5.35 -12.23 8.74
C ARG A 89 5.32 -13.71 9.12
N ASP A 90 4.12 -14.28 9.31
CA ASP A 90 3.93 -15.51 10.07
C ASP A 90 3.51 -16.72 9.22
N ALA A 91 3.08 -16.55 7.97
CA ALA A 91 2.63 -17.69 7.17
C ALA A 91 3.80 -18.63 6.86
N SER A 92 3.70 -19.90 7.25
CA SER A 92 4.72 -20.91 6.95
C SER A 92 4.87 -21.21 5.45
N ASN A 93 3.85 -20.90 4.65
CA ASN A 93 3.87 -21.10 3.21
C ASN A 93 4.40 -19.85 2.48
N PHE A 94 5.56 -19.97 1.82
CA PHE A 94 6.16 -18.89 1.05
C PHE A 94 5.25 -18.30 -0.04
N LYS A 95 4.37 -19.09 -0.68
CA LYS A 95 3.46 -18.56 -1.70
C LYS A 95 2.43 -17.61 -1.11
N ILE A 96 1.97 -17.87 0.13
CA ILE A 96 1.08 -16.95 0.85
C ILE A 96 1.84 -15.65 1.16
N ARG A 97 3.07 -15.75 1.68
CA ARG A 97 3.91 -14.57 1.97
C ARG A 97 4.15 -13.73 0.71
N ILE A 98 4.50 -14.36 -0.40
CA ILE A 98 4.70 -13.72 -1.71
C ILE A 98 3.41 -12.99 -2.14
N GLN A 99 2.26 -13.67 -2.07
CA GLN A 99 0.99 -13.06 -2.48
C GLN A 99 0.58 -11.91 -1.56
N ALA A 100 0.82 -12.03 -0.25
CA ALA A 100 0.55 -10.96 0.70
C ALA A 100 1.44 -9.74 0.44
N ALA A 101 2.74 -9.93 0.21
CA ALA A 101 3.65 -8.85 -0.18
C ALA A 101 3.20 -8.18 -1.50
N SER A 102 2.81 -8.97 -2.50
CA SER A 102 2.30 -8.44 -3.77
C SER A 102 1.03 -7.60 -3.56
N ALA A 103 0.09 -8.05 -2.73
CA ALA A 103 -1.13 -7.30 -2.43
C ALA A 103 -0.82 -5.97 -1.73
N LEU A 104 0.15 -5.93 -0.81
CA LEU A 104 0.60 -4.71 -0.14
C LEU A 104 1.23 -3.68 -1.10
N ALA A 105 1.71 -4.11 -2.27
CA ALA A 105 2.25 -3.23 -3.30
C ALA A 105 1.19 -2.67 -4.27
N VAL A 106 -0.06 -3.11 -4.19
CA VAL A 106 -1.10 -2.72 -5.17
C VAL A 106 -1.51 -1.25 -5.04
N PRO A 107 -1.80 -0.69 -3.85
CA PRO A 107 -2.22 0.71 -3.77
C PRO A 107 -1.14 1.66 -4.28
N ALA A 108 -1.49 2.51 -5.26
CA ALA A 108 -0.53 3.31 -6.01
C ALA A 108 -0.12 4.63 -5.33
N THR A 109 -0.82 5.03 -4.26
CA THR A 109 -0.61 6.31 -3.56
C THR A 109 -0.66 6.11 -2.04
N PRO A 110 0.07 6.91 -1.23
CA PRO A 110 -0.05 6.88 0.22
C PRO A 110 -1.49 7.06 0.70
N LEU A 111 -2.26 7.90 0.00
CA LEU A 111 -3.67 8.15 0.32
C LEU A 111 -4.48 6.85 0.28
N ALA A 112 -4.30 5.99 -0.71
CA ALA A 112 -5.03 4.72 -0.83
C ALA A 112 -4.74 3.73 0.31
N TYR A 113 -3.58 3.86 0.99
CA TYR A 113 -3.31 3.12 2.23
C TYR A 113 -3.94 3.78 3.46
N GLY A 114 -4.25 5.07 3.38
CA GLY A 114 -4.78 5.87 4.49
C GLY A 114 -3.88 5.83 5.72
N ARG A 115 -4.50 5.67 6.90
CA ARG A 115 -3.79 5.58 8.18
C ARG A 115 -2.89 4.35 8.30
N SER A 116 -3.04 3.34 7.44
CA SER A 116 -2.24 2.12 7.47
C SER A 116 -0.90 2.25 6.76
N PHE A 117 -0.64 3.33 6.03
CA PHE A 117 0.61 3.49 5.28
C PHE A 117 1.86 3.31 6.15
N PRO A 118 2.00 3.95 7.33
CA PRO A 118 3.19 3.78 8.16
C PRO A 118 3.40 2.34 8.61
N ASP A 119 2.33 1.63 8.97
CA ASP A 119 2.41 0.24 9.44
C ASP A 119 2.78 -0.72 8.30
N VAL A 120 2.28 -0.46 7.09
CA VAL A 120 2.66 -1.23 5.89
C VAL A 120 4.15 -1.05 5.60
N VAL A 121 4.67 0.18 5.60
CA VAL A 121 6.12 0.42 5.39
C VAL A 121 6.95 -0.27 6.47
N LYS A 122 6.57 -0.12 7.74
CA LYS A 122 7.28 -0.72 8.88
C LYS A 122 7.29 -2.24 8.82
N GLY A 123 6.14 -2.86 8.54
CA GLY A 123 6.02 -4.32 8.52
C GLY A 123 6.75 -4.97 7.35
N VAL A 124 6.72 -4.34 6.17
CA VAL A 124 7.49 -4.80 5.00
C VAL A 124 8.98 -4.64 5.23
N GLU A 125 9.44 -3.49 5.76
CA GLU A 125 10.84 -3.26 6.12
C GLU A 125 11.35 -4.29 7.11
N HIS A 126 10.59 -4.56 8.18
CA HIS A 126 10.99 -5.52 9.20
C HIS A 126 11.14 -6.93 8.62
N THR A 127 10.20 -7.35 7.77
CA THR A 127 10.27 -8.66 7.10
C THR A 127 11.47 -8.75 6.17
N LEU A 128 11.73 -7.69 5.40
CA LEU A 128 12.88 -7.60 4.49
C LEU A 128 14.21 -7.70 5.27
N GLN A 129 14.36 -6.93 6.35
CA GLN A 129 15.56 -6.97 7.20
C GLN A 129 15.76 -8.33 7.85
N SER A 130 14.68 -8.95 8.35
CA SER A 130 14.73 -10.29 8.93
C SER A 130 15.21 -11.33 7.92
N LEU A 131 14.72 -11.30 6.68
CA LEU A 131 15.18 -12.23 5.64
C LEU A 131 16.64 -12.03 5.26
N HIS A 132 17.11 -10.78 5.24
CA HIS A 132 18.51 -10.47 4.93
C HIS A 132 19.48 -10.93 6.03
N SER A 133 19.00 -10.97 7.28
CA SER A 133 19.80 -11.40 8.44
C SER A 133 19.88 -12.93 8.58
N ASP A 134 18.88 -13.64 8.06
CA ASP A 134 18.74 -15.09 8.18
C ASP A 134 19.67 -15.81 7.17
N ARG A 135 20.85 -16.26 7.63
CA ARG A 135 21.89 -16.87 6.79
C ARG A 135 21.72 -18.37 6.52
N GLU A 136 20.74 -19.05 7.14
CA GLU A 136 20.68 -20.52 7.14
C GLU A 136 19.39 -21.04 6.50
N THR A 137 19.44 -21.46 5.22
CA THR A 137 18.31 -22.21 4.63
C THR A 137 18.79 -23.33 3.71
N THR A 138 18.10 -24.48 3.78
CA THR A 138 18.26 -25.65 2.90
C THR A 138 17.94 -25.31 1.43
N ALA A 139 18.53 -26.04 0.49
CA ALA A 139 18.49 -25.71 -0.95
C ALA A 139 17.07 -25.56 -1.56
N ALA A 140 16.07 -26.34 -1.11
CA ALA A 140 14.69 -26.20 -1.57
C ALA A 140 14.01 -24.93 -1.03
N ASN A 141 14.30 -24.56 0.22
CA ASN A 141 13.85 -23.30 0.82
C ASN A 141 14.51 -22.10 0.15
N PHE A 142 15.74 -22.26 -0.36
CA PHE A 142 16.49 -21.20 -1.01
C PHE A 142 15.77 -20.61 -2.25
N LYS A 143 15.14 -21.46 -3.09
CA LYS A 143 14.39 -20.97 -4.27
C LYS A 143 13.17 -20.13 -3.87
N TYR A 144 12.36 -20.62 -2.93
CA TYR A 144 11.15 -19.92 -2.50
C TYR A 144 11.48 -18.69 -1.64
N LYS A 145 12.56 -18.75 -0.86
CA LYS A 145 13.13 -17.60 -0.14
C LYS A 145 13.58 -16.51 -1.11
N ARG A 146 14.33 -16.87 -2.17
CA ARG A 146 14.70 -15.93 -3.23
C ARG A 146 13.47 -15.31 -3.93
N SER A 147 12.45 -16.12 -4.24
CA SER A 147 11.20 -15.58 -4.80
C SER A 147 10.52 -14.59 -3.86
N LEU A 148 10.50 -14.87 -2.56
CA LEU A 148 9.97 -13.96 -1.55
C LEU A 148 10.82 -12.68 -1.42
N GLU A 149 12.14 -12.80 -1.39
CA GLU A 149 13.07 -11.65 -1.36
C GLU A 149 12.89 -10.73 -2.58
N ASN A 150 12.74 -11.30 -3.78
CA ASN A 150 12.47 -10.54 -5.00
C ASN A 150 11.13 -9.79 -4.90
N GLN A 151 10.08 -10.45 -4.43
CA GLN A 151 8.77 -9.82 -4.26
C GLN A 151 8.79 -8.73 -3.18
N LEU A 152 9.43 -8.98 -2.04
CA LEU A 152 9.61 -8.00 -0.97
C LEU A 152 10.45 -6.81 -1.44
N THR A 153 11.47 -7.06 -2.27
CA THR A 153 12.27 -5.99 -2.87
C THR A 153 11.41 -5.09 -3.72
N SER A 154 10.61 -5.66 -4.64
CA SER A 154 9.66 -4.90 -5.45
C SER A 154 8.67 -4.09 -4.59
N THR A 155 8.11 -4.75 -3.57
CA THR A 155 7.14 -4.15 -2.63
C THR A 155 7.77 -3.00 -1.85
N MET A 156 8.98 -3.17 -1.33
CA MET A 156 9.66 -2.15 -0.55
C MET A 156 10.09 -0.97 -1.42
N LEU A 157 10.60 -1.21 -2.64
CA LEU A 157 10.92 -0.14 -3.60
C LEU A 157 9.68 0.68 -3.94
N HIS A 158 8.54 0.03 -4.19
CA HIS A 158 7.27 0.70 -4.41
C HIS A 158 6.90 1.60 -3.22
N LEU A 159 6.88 1.05 -2.01
CA LEU A 159 6.53 1.81 -0.80
C LEU A 159 7.48 3.00 -0.56
N LEU A 160 8.79 2.80 -0.70
CA LEU A 160 9.78 3.88 -0.60
C LEU A 160 9.57 4.95 -1.67
N SER A 161 9.16 4.58 -2.88
CA SER A 161 8.85 5.55 -3.94
C SER A 161 7.71 6.52 -3.58
N LEU A 162 6.92 6.17 -2.55
CA LEU A 162 5.77 6.92 -2.07
C LEU A 162 6.02 7.70 -0.76
N VAL A 163 7.10 7.42 -0.01
CA VAL A 163 7.27 8.05 1.33
C VAL A 163 7.42 9.58 1.29
N SER A 164 7.94 10.13 0.20
CA SER A 164 8.11 11.59 0.06
C SER A 164 6.81 12.36 -0.20
N SER A 165 5.71 11.68 -0.56
CA SER A 165 4.42 12.30 -0.80
C SER A 165 3.46 12.21 0.39
N CYS A 166 3.96 11.75 1.56
CA CYS A 166 3.19 11.68 2.80
C CYS A 166 3.95 12.34 3.96
N HIS A 167 3.20 12.96 4.87
CA HIS A 167 3.75 13.56 6.08
C HIS A 167 3.22 12.81 7.30
N PHE A 168 3.94 11.74 7.69
CA PHE A 168 3.72 11.02 8.94
C PHE A 168 4.99 11.12 9.78
N GLU A 169 4.97 11.88 10.86
CA GLU A 169 6.14 12.10 11.72
C GLU A 169 6.73 10.78 12.26
N ALA A 170 5.86 9.90 12.76
CA ALA A 170 6.23 8.56 13.22
C ALA A 170 6.78 7.63 12.13
N LEU A 171 6.57 7.94 10.84
CA LEU A 171 7.20 7.24 9.73
C LEU A 171 8.58 7.84 9.44
N SER A 172 8.71 9.16 9.46
CA SER A 172 10.00 9.85 9.29
C SER A 172 11.03 9.41 10.34
N GLU A 173 10.65 9.38 11.63
CA GLU A 173 11.53 8.88 12.70
C GLU A 173 11.95 7.43 12.49
N PHE A 174 11.02 6.59 12.03
CA PHE A 174 11.30 5.19 11.73
C PHE A 174 12.29 5.05 10.57
N LEU A 175 12.10 5.81 9.49
CA LEU A 175 12.99 5.79 8.33
C LEU A 175 14.39 6.28 8.69
N ILE A 176 14.51 7.29 9.57
CA ILE A 176 15.81 7.74 10.11
C ILE A 176 16.49 6.60 10.87
N ARG A 177 15.76 5.88 11.71
CA ARG A 177 16.31 4.75 12.48
C ARG A 177 16.76 3.60 11.59
N LYS A 178 16.06 3.35 10.47
CA LYS A 178 16.37 2.28 9.51
C LYS A 178 17.24 2.72 8.34
N ALA A 179 17.70 3.97 8.36
CA ALA A 179 18.38 4.61 7.26
C ALA A 179 19.65 3.87 6.81
N SER A 180 20.47 3.38 7.75
CA SER A 180 21.68 2.61 7.46
C SER A 180 21.38 1.30 6.74
N PHE A 181 20.43 0.52 7.26
CA PHE A 181 20.02 -0.74 6.64
C PHE A 181 19.45 -0.51 5.23
N LEU A 182 18.56 0.47 5.08
CA LEU A 182 17.95 0.77 3.78
C LEU A 182 18.98 1.24 2.75
N GLU A 183 19.96 2.03 3.18
CA GLU A 183 21.06 2.47 2.32
C GLU A 183 21.93 1.30 1.87
N GLU A 184 22.37 0.44 2.79
CA GLU A 184 23.15 -0.76 2.48
C GLU A 184 22.39 -1.70 1.54
N TRP A 185 21.10 -1.92 1.82
CA TRP A 185 20.23 -2.75 1.00
C TRP A 185 20.07 -2.17 -0.43
N LEU A 186 19.77 -0.88 -0.57
CA LEU A 186 19.66 -0.20 -1.87
C LEU A 186 21.00 -0.25 -2.63
N ARG A 187 22.12 -0.08 -1.93
CA ARG A 187 23.47 -0.20 -2.52
C ARG A 187 23.72 -1.60 -3.08
N GLY A 188 23.34 -2.64 -2.34
CA GLY A 188 23.40 -4.03 -2.82
C GLY A 188 22.63 -4.22 -4.13
N LEU A 189 21.41 -3.68 -4.22
CA LEU A 189 20.62 -3.73 -5.47
C LEU A 189 21.30 -3.04 -6.64
N CYS A 190 21.97 -1.90 -6.40
CA CYS A 190 22.71 -1.16 -7.42
C CYS A 190 23.91 -1.95 -7.94
N VAL A 191 24.61 -2.68 -7.06
CA VAL A 191 25.74 -3.55 -7.46
C VAL A 191 25.23 -4.70 -8.32
N THR A 192 24.19 -5.42 -7.88
CA THR A 192 23.61 -6.53 -8.67
C THR A 192 23.12 -6.06 -10.04
N LEU A 193 22.54 -4.87 -10.15
CA LEU A 193 22.16 -4.28 -11.43
C LEU A 193 23.35 -4.08 -12.39
N LYS A 194 24.48 -3.58 -11.88
CA LYS A 194 25.70 -3.38 -12.69
C LYS A 194 26.29 -4.69 -13.17
N GLU A 195 26.24 -5.72 -12.33
CA GLU A 195 26.67 -7.07 -12.71
C GLU A 195 25.76 -7.66 -13.81
N GLU A 196 24.44 -7.51 -13.70
CA GLU A 196 23.47 -7.93 -14.73
C GLU A 196 23.71 -7.22 -16.09
N ASP A 197 24.06 -5.92 -16.06
CA ASP A 197 24.38 -5.14 -17.26
C ASP A 197 25.71 -5.57 -17.91
N ASN A 198 26.75 -5.81 -17.10
CA ASN A 198 28.07 -6.24 -17.58
C ASN A 198 28.03 -7.64 -18.22
N VAL A 199 27.23 -8.56 -17.67
CA VAL A 199 27.05 -9.91 -18.21
C VAL A 199 26.24 -9.89 -19.52
N SER A 200 25.38 -8.89 -19.72
CA SER A 200 24.60 -8.71 -20.96
C SER A 200 25.37 -7.99 -22.08
N GLY A 201 26.68 -7.80 -21.96
CA GLY A 201 27.50 -6.99 -22.86
C GLY A 201 27.36 -7.32 -24.36
N SER A 202 27.26 -6.26 -25.17
CA SER A 202 27.42 -6.23 -26.65
C SER A 202 26.17 -6.31 -27.55
N SER A 203 25.00 -5.87 -27.07
CA SER A 203 24.05 -5.23 -27.98
C SER A 203 23.52 -3.97 -27.29
N GLY A 204 23.57 -2.82 -27.95
CA GLY A 204 23.20 -1.51 -27.39
C GLY A 204 21.72 -1.34 -27.02
N THR A 205 21.01 -2.44 -26.70
CA THR A 205 19.60 -2.47 -26.37
C THR A 205 19.46 -2.92 -24.92
N SER A 206 19.56 -1.97 -23.99
CA SER A 206 19.05 -2.15 -22.62
C SER A 206 17.63 -2.73 -22.72
N THR A 207 17.40 -3.93 -22.18
CA THR A 207 16.06 -4.53 -22.22
C THR A 207 15.08 -3.64 -21.46
N SER A 208 13.82 -3.57 -21.93
CA SER A 208 12.77 -2.73 -21.31
C SER A 208 12.62 -2.99 -19.80
N GLY A 209 12.87 -4.22 -19.35
CA GLY A 209 12.82 -4.60 -17.94
C GLY A 209 13.96 -4.03 -17.10
N GLY A 210 15.19 -4.02 -17.63
CA GLY A 210 16.36 -3.45 -16.93
C GLY A 210 16.20 -1.94 -16.69
N LYS A 211 15.74 -1.21 -17.71
CA LYS A 211 15.42 0.22 -17.60
C LYS A 211 14.35 0.50 -16.53
N GLN A 212 13.30 -0.31 -16.48
CA GLN A 212 12.23 -0.16 -15.49
C GLN A 212 12.74 -0.40 -14.06
N LYS A 213 13.55 -1.46 -13.85
CA LYS A 213 14.14 -1.78 -12.54
C LYS A 213 15.05 -0.66 -12.04
N LYS A 214 15.88 -0.07 -12.91
CA LYS A 214 16.72 1.09 -12.60
C LYS A 214 15.91 2.31 -12.16
N GLU A 215 14.84 2.65 -12.89
CA GLU A 215 14.00 3.79 -12.53
C GLU A 215 13.27 3.57 -11.19
N LEU A 216 12.79 2.35 -10.91
CA LEU A 216 12.16 2.05 -9.62
C LEU A 216 13.12 2.24 -8.45
N ILE A 217 14.37 1.77 -8.59
CA ILE A 217 15.41 1.95 -7.57
C ILE A 217 15.75 3.43 -7.41
N SER A 218 15.98 4.15 -8.51
CA SER A 218 16.28 5.59 -8.49
C SER A 218 15.17 6.39 -7.82
N ARG A 219 13.91 6.09 -8.16
CA ARG A 219 12.74 6.75 -7.57
C ARG A 219 12.62 6.48 -6.06
N ALA A 220 12.88 5.26 -5.62
CA ALA A 220 12.89 4.90 -4.21
C ALA A 220 14.00 5.66 -3.45
N ILE A 221 15.22 5.70 -3.99
CA ILE A 221 16.36 6.43 -3.42
C ILE A 221 16.03 7.93 -3.30
N ARG A 222 15.57 8.56 -4.38
CA ARG A 222 15.21 9.99 -4.41
C ARG A 222 14.08 10.33 -3.43
N SER A 223 13.10 9.44 -3.28
CA SER A 223 12.00 9.62 -2.33
C SER A 223 12.46 9.49 -0.89
N LEU A 224 13.25 8.46 -0.56
CA LEU A 224 13.82 8.26 0.76
C LEU A 224 14.75 9.41 1.17
N ALA A 225 15.66 9.85 0.28
CA ALA A 225 16.57 10.95 0.55
C ALA A 225 15.84 12.27 0.86
N ARG A 226 14.73 12.55 0.15
CA ARG A 226 13.88 13.71 0.45
C ARG A 226 13.23 13.61 1.82
N SER A 227 12.71 12.43 2.18
CA SER A 227 12.10 12.18 3.49
C SER A 227 13.11 12.35 4.64
N LEU A 228 14.34 11.83 4.48
CA LEU A 228 15.41 11.95 5.48
C LEU A 228 15.93 13.37 5.64
N ARG A 229 15.97 14.16 4.55
CA ARG A 229 16.36 15.57 4.60
C ARG A 229 15.38 16.40 5.40
N ALA A 230 14.07 16.13 5.26
CA ALA A 230 13.04 16.77 6.07
C ALA A 230 13.16 16.42 7.55
N GLY A 231 13.66 15.23 7.87
CA GLY A 231 13.91 14.76 9.24
C GLY A 231 15.32 15.03 9.78
N HIS A 232 16.03 16.04 9.25
CA HIS A 232 17.36 16.46 9.70
C HIS A 232 18.52 15.43 9.59
N SER A 233 18.36 14.32 8.86
CA SER A 233 19.43 13.35 8.59
C SER A 233 20.21 13.67 7.31
N SER A 234 20.89 14.83 7.28
CA SER A 234 21.52 15.39 6.06
C SER A 234 22.62 14.50 5.47
N GLU A 235 23.45 13.87 6.31
CA GLU A 235 24.56 13.03 5.84
C GLU A 235 24.05 11.78 5.10
N MET A 236 23.05 11.10 5.64
CA MET A 236 22.49 9.92 4.96
C MET A 236 21.75 10.31 3.67
N ALA A 237 21.03 11.45 3.69
CA ALA A 237 20.39 11.95 2.49
C ALA A 237 21.41 12.23 1.36
N GLN A 238 22.61 12.72 1.69
CA GLN A 238 23.70 12.90 0.72
C GLN A 238 24.24 11.57 0.20
N LYS A 239 24.50 10.58 1.08
CA LYS A 239 24.92 9.23 0.67
C LYS A 239 23.94 8.57 -0.30
N LEU A 240 22.64 8.73 -0.07
CA LEU A 240 21.61 8.23 -0.98
C LEU A 240 21.62 8.97 -2.32
N GLN A 241 21.88 10.28 -2.35
CA GLN A 241 21.99 11.04 -3.60
C GLN A 241 23.22 10.63 -4.43
N GLU A 242 24.35 10.38 -3.77
CA GLU A 242 25.52 9.80 -4.40
C GLU A 242 25.22 8.40 -4.97
N LEU A 243 24.43 7.60 -4.25
CA LEU A 243 24.00 6.30 -4.72
C LEU A 243 23.11 6.39 -5.98
N ASP A 244 22.14 7.30 -6.02
CA ASP A 244 21.26 7.55 -7.19
C ASP A 244 22.08 7.91 -8.43
N SER A 245 23.10 8.76 -8.24
CA SER A 245 24.00 9.20 -9.32
C SER A 245 24.80 8.05 -9.93
N ASN A 246 24.96 6.94 -9.19
CA ASN A 246 25.67 5.75 -9.63
C ASN A 246 24.77 4.70 -10.30
N VAL A 247 23.44 4.89 -10.31
CA VAL A 247 22.46 3.98 -10.96
C VAL A 247 22.34 4.25 -12.46
N ASN A 248 22.50 5.53 -12.86
CA ASN A 248 22.51 5.99 -14.25
C ASN A 248 23.90 5.85 -14.87
#